data_AF-A0A2P4REM5-F1
#
_entry.id   AF-A0A2P4REM5-F1
#
_cell.length_a   1.000
_cell.length_b   1.000
_cell.length_c   1.000
_cell.angle_alpha   90.00
_cell.angle_beta   90.00
_cell.angle_gamma   90.00
#
_symmetry.space_group_name_H-M   'P 1'
#
loop_
_entity.id
_entity.type
_entity.pdbx_description
1 polymer ?
#
loop_
_entity_poly.entity_id
_entity_poly.type
_entity_poly.pdbx_seq_one_letter_code
_entity_poly.pdbx_strand_id
1 'polypeptide(L)' 'MADLNRRRVAKNHEIAVSLSGDGERASIFVKTPSGRGTHEVVEISALLDGGMSEGEALDFIAKVVEIGVMSSTEFGNG' A
#
# COMPACT_ATOMS: atom_id res chain seq x y z
N MET A 1 -18.46 8.97 2.80
CA MET A 1 -17.00 8.90 2.99
C MET A 1 -16.37 9.01 1.62
N ALA A 2 -15.32 9.81 1.46
CA ALA A 2 -14.58 9.84 0.19
C ALA A 2 -13.85 8.50 0.05
N ASP A 3 -13.92 7.87 -1.12
CA ASP A 3 -13.15 6.66 -1.40
C ASP A 3 -11.66 7.03 -1.47
N LEU A 4 -10.99 7.03 -0.31
CA LEU A 4 -9.56 7.28 -0.22
C LEU A 4 -8.82 6.07 -0.78
N ASN A 5 -8.40 6.20 -2.03
CA ASN A 5 -7.63 5.20 -2.76
C ASN A 5 -6.35 5.84 -3.32
N ARG A 6 -5.24 5.13 -3.21
CA ARG A 6 -3.94 5.46 -3.80
C ARG A 6 -3.53 4.32 -4.71
N ARG A 7 -3.31 4.62 -5.98
CA ARG A 7 -2.80 3.67 -6.96
C ARG A 7 -1.44 4.12 -7.45
N ARG A 8 -0.52 3.15 -7.56
CA ARG A 8 0.86 3.36 -8.05
C ARG A 8 1.26 2.19 -8.93
N VAL A 9 2.28 2.42 -9.75
CA VAL A 9 2.92 1.37 -10.55
C VAL A 9 4.42 1.44 -10.32
N ALA A 10 5.02 0.33 -9.88
CA ALA A 10 6.45 0.23 -9.61
C ALA A 10 7.02 -1.07 -10.18
N LYS A 11 8.05 -0.99 -11.03
CA LYS A 11 8.63 -2.16 -11.75
C LYS A 11 7.55 -3.10 -12.34
N ASN A 12 6.57 -2.53 -13.04
CA ASN A 12 5.43 -3.23 -13.64
C ASN A 12 4.48 -3.96 -12.65
N HIS A 13 4.59 -3.68 -11.34
CA HIS A 13 3.62 -4.11 -10.34
C HIS A 13 2.57 -3.02 -10.15
N GLU A 14 1.29 -3.38 -10.16
CA GLU A 14 0.21 -2.49 -9.79
C GLU A 14 0.06 -2.52 -8.26
N ILE A 15 0.11 -1.37 -7.61
CA ILE A 15 -0.08 -1.21 -6.16
C ILE A 15 -1.34 -0.39 -5.96
N ALA A 16 -2.27 -0.89 -5.14
CA ALA A 16 -3.43 -0.15 -4.70
C ALA A 16 -3.51 -0.19 -3.18
N VAL A 17 -3.67 0.96 -2.55
CA VAL A 17 -3.86 1.10 -1.12
C VAL A 17 -5.14 1.89 -0.90
N SER A 18 -6.08 1.33 -0.15
CA SER A 18 -7.35 1.97 0.14
C SER A 18 -7.67 1.92 1.62
N LEU A 19 -8.38 2.94 2.09
CA LEU A 19 -8.97 2.89 3.41
C LEU A 19 -9.96 1.72 3.51
N SER A 20 -10.01 1.09 4.67
CA SER A 20 -10.88 -0.07 4.96
C SER A 20 -11.30 -0.06 6.42
N GLY A 21 -12.36 -0.81 6.73
CA GLY A 21 -12.99 -0.73 8.05
C GLY A 21 -13.57 0.66 8.33
N ASP A 22 -13.59 1.05 9.59
CA ASP A 22 -14.13 2.34 10.05
C ASP A 22 -13.14 3.51 9.94
N GLY A 23 -12.14 3.40 9.05
CA GLY A 23 -11.09 4.41 8.84
C GLY A 23 -9.77 4.11 9.55
N GLU A 24 -9.68 3.00 10.29
CA GLU A 24 -8.49 2.64 11.07
C GLU A 24 -7.60 1.59 10.39
N ARG A 25 -7.98 1.13 9.19
CA ARG A 25 -7.24 0.11 8.46
C ARG A 25 -6.98 0.51 7.02
N ALA A 26 -5.84 0.09 6.49
CA ALA A 26 -5.53 0.18 5.07
C ALA A 26 -5.48 -1.22 4.45
N SER A 27 -6.22 -1.41 3.36
CA SER A 27 -6.12 -2.59 2.50
C SER A 27 -5.08 -2.32 1.42
N ILE A 28 -4.11 -3.20 1.29
CA ILE A 28 -2.99 -3.14 0.35
C ILE A 28 -3.19 -4.28 -0.64
N PHE A 29 -3.21 -3.94 -1.92
CA PHE A 29 -3.22 -4.90 -3.01
C PHE A 29 -2.00 -4.68 -3.90
N VAL A 30 -1.21 -5.72 -4.13
CA VAL A 30 -0.07 -5.68 -5.05
C VAL A 30 -0.22 -6.78 -6.08
N LYS A 31 -0.33 -6.39 -7.35
CA LYS A 31 -0.41 -7.29 -8.50
C LYS A 31 0.90 -7.29 -9.25
N THR A 32 1.50 -8.46 -9.37
CA THR A 32 2.71 -8.71 -10.15
C THR A 32 2.43 -8.65 -11.66
N PRO A 33 3.47 -8.44 -12.49
CA PRO A 33 3.32 -8.47 -13.96
C PRO A 33 2.76 -9.80 -14.49
N SER A 34 3.01 -10.90 -13.77
CA SER A 34 2.49 -12.24 -14.10
C SER A 34 0.98 -12.40 -13.89
N GLY A 35 0.32 -11.38 -13.35
CA GLY A 35 -1.10 -11.40 -13.01
C GLY A 35 -1.42 -11.95 -11.62
N ARG A 36 -0.43 -12.50 -10.88
CA ARG A 36 -0.62 -12.90 -9.48
C ARG A 36 -0.73 -11.68 -8.57
N GLY A 37 -1.68 -11.69 -7.65
CA GLY A 37 -1.90 -10.63 -6.67
C GLY A 37 -1.69 -11.11 -5.24
N THR A 38 -1.29 -10.18 -4.38
CA THR A 38 -1.29 -10.33 -2.92
C THR A 38 -2.20 -9.26 -2.33
N HIS A 39 -2.85 -9.59 -1.23
CA HIS A 39 -3.74 -8.70 -0.51
C HIS A 39 -3.45 -8.79 0.98
N GLU A 40 -3.16 -7.66 1.60
CA GLU A 40 -2.82 -7.54 3.01
C GLU A 40 -3.62 -6.40 3.63
N VAL A 41 -3.96 -6.52 4.91
CA VAL A 41 -4.66 -5.47 5.66
C VAL A 41 -3.79 -5.08 6.85
N VAL A 42 -3.56 -3.79 7.01
CA VAL A 42 -2.75 -3.24 8.10
C VAL A 42 -3.53 -2.20 8.89
N GLU A 43 -3.29 -2.13 10.20
CA GLU A 43 -3.84 -1.09 11.05
C GLU A 43 -3.03 0.20 10.89
N ILE A 44 -3.73 1.33 10.82
CA ILE A 44 -3.13 2.66 10.65
C ILE A 44 -3.38 3.60 11.83
N SER A 45 -4.04 3.12 12.89
CA SER A 45 -4.35 3.88 14.11
C SER A 45 -3.13 4.60 14.67
N ALA A 46 -1.98 3.93 14.75
CA ALA A 46 -0.74 4.55 15.24
C ALA A 46 -0.25 5.72 14.38
N LEU A 47 -0.51 5.72 13.07
CA LEU A 47 -0.18 6.84 12.18
C LEU A 47 -1.13 8.01 12.39
N LEU A 48 -2.43 7.70 12.58
CA LEU A 48 -3.47 8.69 12.86
C LEU A 48 -3.25 9.36 14.22
N ASP A 49 -2.95 8.57 15.24
CA ASP A 49 -2.59 9.05 16.60
C ASP A 49 -1.31 9.90 16.57
N GLY A 50 -0.40 9.61 15.62
CA GLY A 50 0.79 10.41 15.34
C GLY A 50 0.51 11.75 14.64
N GLY A 51 -0.76 12.06 14.35
CA GLY A 51 -1.20 13.31 13.72
C GLY A 51 -1.29 13.27 12.19
N MET A 52 -1.10 12.11 11.56
CA MET A 52 -1.32 11.97 10.12
C MET A 52 -2.82 11.93 9.82
N SER A 53 -3.24 12.60 8.75
CA SER A 53 -4.57 12.37 8.18
C SER A 53 -4.65 10.98 7.52
N GLU A 54 -5.87 10.47 7.31
CA GLU A 54 -6.10 9.22 6.59
C GLU A 54 -5.42 9.23 5.20
N GLY A 55 -5.50 10.35 4.49
CA GLY A 55 -4.85 10.52 3.19
C GLY A 55 -3.33 10.41 3.25
N GLU A 56 -2.71 11.05 4.25
CA GLU A 56 -1.26 10.98 4.46
C GLU A 56 -0.80 9.58 4.88
N ALA A 57 -1.56 8.90 5.73
CA ALA A 57 -1.27 7.53 6.13
C ALA A 57 -1.30 6.56 4.93
N LEU A 58 -2.29 6.69 4.05
CA LEU A 58 -2.38 5.88 2.83
C LEU A 58 -1.24 6.20 1.85
N ASP A 59 -0.88 7.48 1.69
CA ASP A 59 0.25 7.87 0.85
C ASP A 59 1.60 7.36 1.40
N PHE A 60 1.76 7.37 2.72
CA PHE A 60 2.92 6.80 3.41
C PHE A 60 3.02 5.30 3.15
N ILE A 61 1.94 4.54 3.37
CA ILE A 61 1.91 3.09 3.14
C ILE A 61 2.18 2.76 1.67
N ALA A 62 1.53 3.47 0.74
CA ALA A 62 1.75 3.25 -0.69
C ALA A 62 3.22 3.43 -1.08
N LYS A 63 3.91 4.40 -0.47
CA LYS A 63 5.35 4.64 -0.68
C LYS A 63 6.23 3.55 -0.05
N VAL A 64 5.89 3.06 1.14
CA VAL A 64 6.60 1.93 1.78
C VAL A 64 6.48 0.66 0.93
N VAL A 65 5.27 0.34 0.45
CA VAL A 65 5.02 -0.82 -0.42
C VAL A 65 5.76 -0.68 -1.75
N GLU A 66 5.76 0.51 -2.35
CA GLU A 66 6.53 0.82 -3.57
C GLU A 66 8.03 0.57 -3.36
N ILE A 67 8.61 1.03 -2.26
CA ILE A 67 10.02 0.75 -1.91
C ILE A 67 10.26 -0.76 -1.76
N GLY A 68 9.36 -1.46 -1.08
CA GLY A 68 9.43 -2.92 -0.92
C GLY A 68 9.43 -3.65 -2.26
N VAL A 69 8.53 -3.28 -3.20
CA VAL A 69 8.49 -3.84 -4.56
C VAL A 69 9.78 -3.54 -5.33
N MET A 70 10.30 -2.32 -5.21
CA MET A 70 11.53 -1.91 -5.86
C MET A 70 12.75 -2.67 -5.33
N SER A 71 12.82 -2.95 -4.02
CA SER A 71 13.93 -3.67 -3.39
C SER A 71 13.85 -5.19 -3.60
N SER A 72 12.65 -5.78 -3.57
CA SER A 72 12.47 -7.25 -3.67
C SER A 72 12.91 -7.83 -5.02
N THR A 73 12.89 -7.03 -6.08
CA THR A 73 13.36 -7.42 -7.41
C THR A 73 14.89 -7.47 -7.51
N GLU A 74 15.62 -6.92 -6.55
CA GLU A 74 17.09 -7.00 -6.52
C GLU A 74 17.60 -8.28 -5.82
N PHE A 75 16.76 -8.91 -4.98
CA PHE A 75 17.10 -10.17 -4.28
C PHE A 75 16.66 -11.44 -5.02
N GLY A 76 16.00 -11.32 -6.18
CA GLY A 76 15.47 -12.44 -6.96
C GLY A 76 16.38 -12.98 -8.08
N ASN A 77 17.64 -12.51 -8.17
CA ASN A 77 18.63 -12.99 -9.14
C ASN A 77 19.78 -13.70 -8.41
N GLY A 78 19.45 -14.74 -7.64
CA GLY A 78 20.38 -15.72 -7.08
C GLY A 78 20.21 -17.07 -7.76
#